data_AF-A0A3A6SSW6-F1
#
_entry.id   AF-A0A3A6SSW6-F1
#
_cell.length_a   1.000
_cell.length_b   1.000
_cell.length_c   1.000
_cell.angle_alpha   90.00
_cell.angle_beta   90.00
_cell.angle_gamma   90.00
#
_symmetry.space_group_name_H-M   'P 1'
#
loop_
_entity.id
_entity.type
_entity.pdbx_description
1 polymer ?
#
loop_
_entity_poly.entity_id
_entity_poly.type
_entity_poly.pdbx_seq_one_letter_code
_entity_poly.pdbx_strand_id
1 'polypeptide(L)'
;MPKEENAHKWTYFFGHKKRGKVATDAAGILPDYKGILVHDHWKPYFKYDCLHSLCNAHHIRELEFAYDKEKQQWAKKVQDFLYETHEEVENNGGRLGYQRAKHKLKEYRALLKDAEIECPEPPKIDGKRGRTKKVKAEIS
;
A
#
# COMPACT_ATOMS: atom_id res chain seq x y z
N MET A 1 -26.37 -14.15 24.62
CA MET A 1 -25.73 -13.67 23.38
C MET A 1 -26.72 -13.79 22.23
N PRO A 2 -27.29 -12.67 21.74
CA PRO A 2 -27.79 -12.62 20.38
C PRO A 2 -26.64 -12.22 19.44
N LYS A 3 -26.45 -13.00 18.38
CA LYS A 3 -25.56 -12.72 17.25
C LYS A 3 -26.34 -11.95 16.18
N GLU A 4 -25.62 -11.13 15.42
CA GLU A 4 -25.97 -10.62 14.07
C GLU A 4 -27.06 -9.55 13.91
N GLU A 5 -26.77 -8.24 14.12
CA GLU A 5 -27.64 -7.16 13.57
C GLU A 5 -26.94 -5.82 13.18
N ASN A 6 -25.62 -5.72 12.92
CA ASN A 6 -25.01 -4.40 12.63
C ASN A 6 -23.99 -4.28 11.48
N ALA A 7 -23.79 -5.32 10.65
CA ALA A 7 -22.82 -5.25 9.55
C ALA A 7 -23.23 -4.32 8.38
N HIS A 8 -24.51 -3.99 8.25
CA HIS A 8 -25.04 -3.21 7.12
C HIS A 8 -24.98 -1.68 7.28
N LYS A 9 -24.57 -1.15 8.44
CA LYS A 9 -24.55 0.31 8.67
C LYS A 9 -23.31 1.03 8.10
N TRP A 10 -22.24 0.28 7.79
CA TRP A 10 -20.92 0.87 7.45
C TRP A 10 -20.36 0.40 6.12
N THR A 11 -21.12 -0.42 5.38
CA THR A 11 -20.69 -0.99 4.10
C THR A 11 -21.60 -0.51 2.99
N TYR A 12 -21.02 0.15 1.98
CA TYR A 12 -21.74 0.61 0.80
C TYR A 12 -21.46 -0.30 -0.39
N PHE A 13 -22.52 -0.92 -0.93
CA PHE A 13 -22.43 -1.75 -2.13
C PHE A 13 -22.99 -1.00 -3.34
N PHE A 14 -22.22 -0.94 -4.42
CA PHE A 14 -22.64 -0.31 -5.67
C PHE A 14 -22.17 -1.13 -6.87
N GLY A 15 -23.13 -1.60 -7.68
CA GLY A 15 -22.87 -2.34 -8.91
C GLY A 15 -22.88 -1.42 -10.12
N HIS A 16 -21.90 -1.56 -11.02
CA HIS A 16 -21.83 -0.77 -12.24
C HIS A 16 -21.27 -1.59 -13.41
N LYS A 17 -21.77 -1.33 -14.63
CA LYS A 17 -21.37 -2.08 -15.85
C LYS A 17 -19.90 -1.90 -16.23
N LYS A 18 -19.27 -0.83 -15.75
CA LYS A 18 -17.83 -0.54 -15.91
C LYS A 18 -17.14 -0.60 -14.55
N ARG A 19 -15.81 -0.75 -14.52
CA ARG A 19 -14.95 -0.70 -13.32
C ARG A 19 -14.06 0.57 -13.34
N GLY A 20 -13.49 0.94 -12.20
CA GLY A 20 -12.52 2.03 -12.08
C GLY A 20 -13.21 3.37 -11.84
N LYS A 21 -12.54 4.47 -12.23
CA LYS A 21 -13.01 5.84 -11.94
C LYS A 21 -14.47 6.07 -12.35
N VAL A 22 -14.88 5.63 -13.54
CA VAL A 22 -16.27 5.79 -14.01
C VAL A 22 -17.29 5.15 -13.06
N ALA A 23 -16.99 3.96 -12.55
CA ALA A 23 -17.86 3.25 -11.62
C ALA A 23 -17.91 3.95 -10.26
N THR A 24 -16.73 4.37 -9.79
CA THR A 24 -16.57 4.99 -8.47
C THR A 24 -17.08 6.44 -8.45
N ASP A 25 -17.02 7.16 -9.57
CA ASP A 25 -17.69 8.45 -9.75
C ASP A 25 -19.21 8.28 -9.69
N ALA A 26 -19.74 7.29 -10.43
CA ALA A 26 -21.17 6.98 -10.42
C ALA A 26 -21.67 6.52 -9.03
N ALA A 27 -20.78 5.94 -8.22
CA ALA A 27 -21.07 5.57 -6.84
C ALA A 27 -21.27 6.79 -5.91
N GLY A 28 -20.75 7.98 -6.30
CA GLY A 28 -21.00 9.26 -5.63
C GLY A 28 -20.20 9.53 -4.35
N ILE A 29 -19.28 8.65 -3.95
CA ILE A 29 -18.57 8.77 -2.66
C ILE A 29 -17.23 9.51 -2.78
N LEU A 30 -16.36 9.06 -3.69
CA LEU A 30 -15.00 9.61 -3.80
C LEU A 30 -14.87 10.95 -4.55
N PRO A 31 -15.76 11.35 -5.49
CA PRO A 31 -15.59 12.60 -6.23
C PRO A 31 -15.41 13.84 -5.34
N ASP A 32 -16.16 13.91 -4.24
CA ASP A 32 -16.20 15.07 -3.34
C ASP A 32 -15.41 14.85 -2.04
N TYR A 33 -14.73 13.71 -1.90
CA TYR A 33 -13.98 13.39 -0.71
C TYR A 33 -12.69 14.23 -0.62
N LYS A 34 -12.49 14.93 0.51
CA LYS A 34 -11.33 15.82 0.74
C LYS A 34 -10.44 15.42 1.93
N GLY A 35 -10.69 14.25 2.51
CA GLY A 35 -9.86 13.70 3.60
C GLY A 35 -8.63 12.96 3.08
N ILE A 36 -8.21 11.93 3.85
CA ILE A 36 -7.11 11.03 3.49
C ILE A 36 -7.70 9.72 2.99
N LEU A 37 -7.58 9.46 1.68
CA LEU A 37 -8.01 8.22 1.08
C LEU A 37 -6.96 7.14 1.34
N VAL A 38 -7.27 6.19 2.22
CA VAL A 38 -6.44 5.00 2.48
C VAL A 38 -6.82 3.90 1.50
N HIS A 39 -5.90 3.46 0.63
CA HIS A 39 -6.22 2.47 -0.41
C HIS A 39 -5.09 1.48 -0.74
N ASP A 40 -5.43 0.43 -1.47
CA ASP A 40 -4.62 -0.76 -1.80
C ASP A 40 -3.75 -0.60 -3.07
N HIS A 41 -3.23 0.60 -3.34
CA HIS A 41 -2.50 0.94 -4.58
C HIS A 41 -3.26 0.78 -5.90
N TRP A 42 -4.58 0.55 -5.88
CA TRP A 42 -5.28 0.43 -7.15
C TRP A 42 -5.25 1.76 -7.94
N LYS A 43 -4.62 1.74 -9.12
CA LYS A 43 -4.31 2.91 -9.97
C LYS A 43 -5.44 3.93 -10.14
N PRO A 44 -6.73 3.54 -10.30
CA PRO A 44 -7.82 4.50 -10.43
C PRO A 44 -8.00 5.43 -9.23
N TYR A 45 -7.62 5.03 -8.01
CA TYR A 45 -7.79 5.87 -6.82
C TYR A 45 -6.86 7.09 -6.83
N PHE A 46 -5.67 7.00 -7.42
CA PHE A 46 -4.75 8.15 -7.56
C PHE A 46 -5.25 9.27 -8.48
N LYS A 47 -6.46 9.12 -9.07
CA LYS A 47 -7.09 10.13 -9.92
C LYS A 47 -7.99 11.10 -9.16
N TYR A 48 -8.20 10.89 -7.85
CA TYR A 48 -9.01 11.77 -7.01
C TYR A 48 -8.14 12.84 -6.38
N ASP A 49 -8.68 14.06 -6.31
CA ASP A 49 -8.01 15.21 -5.71
C ASP A 49 -8.25 15.24 -4.20
N CYS A 50 -7.49 14.40 -3.49
CA CYS A 50 -7.50 14.27 -2.03
C CYS A 50 -6.10 13.88 -1.53
N LEU A 51 -5.90 13.84 -0.21
CA LEU A 51 -4.68 13.26 0.34
C LEU A 51 -4.73 11.74 0.20
N HIS A 52 -3.60 11.13 -0.12
CA HIS A 52 -3.51 9.69 -0.29
C HIS A 52 -2.66 9.08 0.82
N SER A 53 -3.13 7.97 1.36
CA SER A 53 -2.32 7.04 2.13
C SER A 53 -2.50 5.65 1.55
N LEU A 54 -1.45 4.86 1.63
CA LEU A 54 -1.50 3.48 1.21
C LEU A 54 -1.86 2.61 2.40
N CYS A 55 -2.61 1.55 2.15
CA CYS A 55 -3.12 0.70 3.20
C CYS A 55 -1.98 -0.18 3.76
N ASN A 56 -1.58 0.08 5.01
CA ASN A 56 -0.53 -0.69 5.69
C ASN A 56 -0.81 -2.20 5.68
N ALA A 57 -2.06 -2.63 5.88
CA ALA A 57 -2.40 -4.06 5.84
C ALA A 57 -2.13 -4.70 4.47
N HIS A 58 -2.29 -3.97 3.36
CA HIS A 58 -1.93 -4.46 2.03
C HIS A 58 -0.41 -4.48 1.86
N HIS A 59 0.28 -3.41 2.27
CA HIS A 59 1.75 -3.37 2.27
C HIS A 59 2.37 -4.54 3.03
N ILE A 60 1.89 -4.84 4.24
CA ILE A 60 2.41 -5.95 5.04
C ILE A 60 2.23 -7.28 4.32
N ARG A 61 1.09 -7.54 3.67
CA ARG A 61 0.89 -8.79 2.90
C ARG A 61 1.81 -8.90 1.70
N GLU A 62 2.07 -7.78 1.00
CA GLU A 62 3.02 -7.75 -0.11
C GLU A 62 4.46 -8.01 0.36
N LEU A 63 4.85 -7.41 1.49
CA LEU A 63 6.16 -7.62 2.11
C LEU A 63 6.33 -9.06 2.62
N GLU A 64 5.30 -9.63 3.25
CA GLU A 64 5.28 -11.03 3.67
C GLU A 64 5.53 -11.95 2.47
N PHE A 65 4.83 -11.71 1.35
CA PHE A 65 5.02 -12.50 0.13
C PHE A 65 6.46 -12.38 -0.41
N ALA A 66 7.00 -11.16 -0.48
CA ALA A 66 8.36 -10.93 -0.96
C ALA A 66 9.40 -11.65 -0.07
N TYR A 67 9.22 -11.65 1.25
CA TYR A 67 10.07 -12.38 2.17
C TYR A 67 9.89 -13.91 2.06
N ASP A 68 8.67 -14.40 2.14
CA ASP A 68 8.41 -15.84 2.22
C ASP A 68 8.66 -16.58 0.91
N LYS A 69 8.23 -15.97 -0.21
CA LYS A 69 8.22 -16.62 -1.52
C LYS A 69 9.39 -16.18 -2.38
N GLU A 70 9.74 -14.90 -2.33
CA GLU A 70 10.85 -14.37 -3.13
C GLU A 70 12.17 -14.32 -2.33
N LYS A 71 12.15 -14.70 -1.05
CA LYS A 71 13.31 -14.74 -0.13
C LYS A 71 14.02 -13.40 0.03
N GLN A 72 13.30 -12.31 -0.26
CA GLN A 72 13.83 -10.96 -0.23
C GLN A 72 14.01 -10.47 1.21
N GLN A 73 15.24 -10.30 1.66
CA GLN A 73 15.55 -9.92 3.04
C GLN A 73 15.17 -8.47 3.33
N TRP A 74 15.28 -7.57 2.35
CA TRP A 74 14.83 -6.19 2.50
C TRP A 74 13.36 -6.09 2.93
N ALA A 75 12.51 -7.00 2.44
CA ALA A 75 11.08 -6.97 2.71
C ALA A 75 10.79 -7.20 4.19
N LYS A 76 11.54 -8.11 4.83
CA LYS A 76 11.42 -8.37 6.28
C LYS A 76 11.86 -7.16 7.09
N LYS A 77 13.00 -6.54 6.74
CA LYS A 77 13.48 -5.31 7.41
C LYS A 77 12.45 -4.18 7.34
N VAL A 78 11.83 -3.98 6.18
CA VAL A 78 10.81 -2.94 6.00
C VAL A 78 9.53 -3.29 6.79
N GLN A 79 9.11 -4.56 6.80
CA GLN A 79 7.98 -5.01 7.59
C GLN A 79 8.18 -4.75 9.09
N ASP A 80 9.33 -5.14 9.64
CA ASP A 80 9.65 -4.95 11.06
C ASP A 80 9.68 -3.47 11.42
N PHE A 81 10.32 -2.65 10.58
CA PHE A 81 10.31 -1.19 10.74
C PHE A 81 8.90 -0.60 10.79
N LEU A 82 7.97 -1.10 9.95
CA LEU A 82 6.58 -0.62 9.93
C LEU A 82 5.84 -1.02 11.22
N TYR A 83 6.05 -2.23 11.74
CA TYR A 83 5.47 -2.65 13.01
C TYR A 83 6.01 -1.85 14.19
N GLU A 84 7.33 -1.69 14.30
CA GLU A 84 7.97 -0.89 15.36
C GLU A 84 7.50 0.57 15.32
N THR A 85 7.36 1.13 14.11
CA THR A 85 6.88 2.51 13.95
C THR A 85 5.41 2.63 14.33
N HIS A 86 4.58 1.64 14.01
CA HIS A 86 3.18 1.62 14.44
C HIS A 86 3.07 1.54 15.97
N GLU A 87 3.82 0.66 16.61
CA GLU A 87 3.86 0.56 18.08
C GLU A 87 4.31 1.87 18.72
N GLU A 88 5.34 2.52 18.18
CA GLU A 88 5.79 3.83 18.66
C GLU A 88 4.70 4.91 18.52
N VAL A 89 3.96 4.91 17.40
CA VAL A 89 2.84 5.83 17.15
C VAL A 89 1.71 5.61 18.17
N GLU A 90 1.32 4.36 18.42
CA GLU A 90 0.28 4.02 19.40
C GLU A 90 0.69 4.45 20.81
N ASN A 91 1.93 4.14 21.21
CA ASN A 91 2.48 4.53 22.50
C ASN A 91 2.60 6.07 22.69
N ASN A 92 2.60 6.84 21.61
CA ASN A 92 2.57 8.30 21.62
C ASN A 92 1.17 8.91 21.41
N GLY A 93 0.10 8.12 21.60
CA GLY A 93 -1.29 8.60 21.48
C GLY A 93 -1.74 8.81 20.04
N GLY A 94 -1.25 7.98 19.12
CA GLY A 94 -1.69 7.93 17.73
C GLY A 94 -0.94 8.85 16.77
N ARG A 95 0.14 9.52 17.21
CA ARG A 95 1.00 10.34 16.34
C ARG A 95 2.39 10.57 16.91
N LEU A 96 3.38 10.65 16.03
CA LEU A 96 4.72 11.13 16.37
C LEU A 96 4.82 12.65 16.18
N GLY A 97 5.66 13.29 16.99
CA GLY A 97 6.06 14.67 16.75
C GLY A 97 6.81 14.81 15.41
N TYR A 98 6.75 15.99 14.80
CA TYR A 98 7.29 16.25 13.46
C TYR A 98 8.75 15.78 13.28
N GLN A 99 9.63 16.09 14.23
CA GLN A 99 11.05 15.72 14.14
C GLN A 99 11.25 14.20 14.17
N ARG A 100 10.47 13.49 14.99
CA ARG A 100 10.54 12.04 15.09
C ARG A 100 9.96 11.36 13.85
N ALA A 101 8.83 11.86 13.33
CA ALA A 101 8.28 11.41 12.05
C ALA A 101 9.26 11.60 10.89
N LYS A 102 9.95 12.76 10.84
CA LYS A 102 10.99 13.04 9.85
C LYS A 102 12.18 12.09 9.97
N HIS A 103 12.56 11.72 11.20
CA HIS A 103 13.62 10.74 11.45
C HIS A 103 13.22 9.34 10.95
N LYS A 104 12.03 8.86 11.33
CA LYS A 104 11.46 7.59 10.83
C LYS A 104 11.41 7.54 9.31
N LEU A 105 11.02 8.63 8.65
CA LEU A 105 11.01 8.70 7.18
C LEU A 105 12.42 8.55 6.58
N LYS A 106 13.46 9.06 7.24
CA LYS A 106 14.85 8.90 6.80
C LYS A 106 15.30 7.45 6.95
N GLU A 107 14.99 6.80 8.07
CA GLU A 107 15.28 5.38 8.30
C GLU A 107 14.58 4.49 7.28
N TYR A 108 13.28 4.71 7.06
CA TYR A 108 12.49 4.01 6.04
C TYR A 108 13.13 4.12 4.65
N ARG A 109 13.51 5.33 4.22
CA ARG A 109 14.17 5.55 2.92
C ARG A 109 15.53 4.89 2.82
N ALA A 110 16.25 4.75 3.94
CA ALA A 110 17.51 4.02 3.96
C ALA A 110 17.28 2.52 3.71
N LEU A 111 16.25 1.92 4.34
CA LEU A 111 15.88 0.52 4.12
C LEU A 111 15.48 0.23 2.67
N LEU A 112 14.80 1.17 2.00
CA LEU A 112 14.43 1.00 0.60
C LEU A 112 15.62 0.93 -0.35
N LYS A 113 16.80 1.44 0.03
CA LYS A 113 18.01 1.29 -0.80
C LYS A 113 18.46 -0.17 -0.90
N ASP A 114 18.26 -0.96 0.17
CA ASP A 114 18.53 -2.40 0.12
C ASP A 114 17.58 -3.09 -0.88
N ALA A 115 16.33 -2.62 -0.97
CA ALA A 115 15.33 -3.14 -1.90
C ALA A 115 15.73 -2.90 -3.36
N GLU A 116 16.33 -1.74 -3.68
CA GLU A 116 16.80 -1.44 -5.04
C GLU A 116 17.94 -2.37 -5.49
N ILE A 117 18.76 -2.84 -4.54
CA ILE A 117 19.85 -3.78 -4.81
C ILE A 117 19.32 -5.20 -5.01
N GLU A 118 18.41 -5.65 -4.15
CA GLU A 118 17.90 -7.02 -4.14
C GLU A 118 16.77 -7.24 -5.16
N CYS A 119 16.02 -6.20 -5.50
CA CYS A 119 14.95 -6.20 -6.49
C CYS A 119 15.14 -5.05 -7.51
N PRO A 120 16.18 -5.11 -8.37
CA PRO A 120 16.44 -4.06 -9.34
C PRO A 120 15.31 -3.95 -10.38
N GLU A 121 15.12 -2.74 -10.92
CA GLU A 121 14.22 -2.57 -12.06
C GLU A 121 14.71 -3.39 -13.26
N PRO A 122 13.81 -4.06 -14.00
CA PRO A 122 14.20 -4.72 -15.23
C PRO A 122 14.74 -3.68 -16.22
N PRO A 123 15.78 -4.01 -16.99
CA PRO A 123 16.36 -3.08 -17.96
C PRO A 123 15.30 -2.60 -18.95
N LYS A 124 15.32 -1.29 -19.23
CA LYS A 124 14.46 -0.69 -20.26
C LYS A 124 14.95 -1.20 -21.62
N ILE A 125 14.10 -1.94 -22.32
CA ILE A 125 14.37 -2.39 -23.69
C ILE A 125 13.85 -1.30 -24.63
N ASP A 126 14.76 -0.60 -25.31
CA ASP A 126 14.39 0.43 -26.27
C ASP A 126 13.51 -0.15 -27.38
N GLY A 127 12.39 0.53 -27.67
CA GLY A 127 11.45 0.17 -28.72
C GLY A 127 10.19 -0.60 -28.29
N LYS A 128 10.06 -1.06 -27.03
CA LYS A 128 8.81 -1.65 -26.51
C LYS A 128 8.14 -0.74 -25.47
N ARG A 129 6.93 -0.26 -25.77
CA ARG A 129 6.05 0.39 -24.78
C ARG A 129 5.48 -0.68 -23.82
N GLY A 130 5.95 -0.68 -22.57
CA GLY A 130 5.39 -1.50 -21.49
C GLY A 130 6.45 -2.12 -20.57
N ARG A 131 6.03 -2.54 -19.36
CA ARG A 131 6.90 -3.21 -18.39
C ARG A 131 7.32 -4.58 -18.97
N THR A 132 8.63 -4.80 -19.12
CA THR A 132 9.18 -6.10 -19.51
C THR A 132 8.76 -7.15 -18.47
N LYS A 133 8.29 -8.31 -18.95
CA LYS A 133 7.80 -9.40 -18.11
C LYS A 133 8.93 -9.88 -17.20
N LYS A 134 8.70 -9.94 -15.87
CA LYS A 134 9.62 -10.62 -14.94
C LYS A 134 9.77 -12.08 -15.42
N VAL A 135 10.99 -12.56 -15.58
CA VAL A 135 11.25 -14.01 -15.67
C VAL A 135 10.86 -14.60 -14.32
N LYS A 136 10.10 -15.69 -14.36
CA LYS A 136 9.73 -16.48 -13.18
C LYS A 136 11.03 -16.98 -12.57
N ALA A 137 11.27 -16.73 -11.27
CA ALA A 137 12.31 -17.50 -10.57
C ALA A 137 11.87 -18.97 -10.62
N GLU A 138 12.63 -19.80 -11.34
CA GLU A 138 12.42 -21.24 -11.32
C GLU A 138 12.75 -21.73 -9.92
N ILE A 139 11.76 -22.38 -9.31
CA ILE A 139 11.90 -23.08 -8.04
C ILE A 139 12.64 -24.38 -8.38
N SER A 140 13.90 -24.49 -7.94
CA SER A 140 14.62 -25.76 -7.78
C SER A 140 14.48 -26.24 -6.34
#